data_AF-A0A4C1SY76-F1
#
_entry.id   AF-A0A4C1SY76-F1
#
_cell.length_a   1.000
_cell.length_b   1.000
_cell.length_c   1.000
_cell.angle_alpha   90.00
_cell.angle_beta   90.00
_cell.angle_gamma   90.00
#
_symmetry.space_group_name_H-M   'P 1'
#
loop_
_entity.id
_entity.type
_entity.pdbx_description
1 polymer ?
#
loop_
_entity_poly.entity_id
_entity_poly.type
_entity_poly.pdbx_seq_one_letter_code
_entity_poly.pdbx_strand_id
1 'polypeptide(L)'
;MARVTACEEGGPRRPVCGSDGKTYSSKCQLMQVQCYGERIMVAHKGHCTEGQQACLLALRYALNAPHPVFVPRCRADGSYAAVQCSAGATASCWCVNPAGKPLANTAVRNGRPDCTPTGE
;
A
#
# COMPACT_ATOMS: atom_id res chain seq x y z
N MET A 1 6.02 27.20 -26.97
CA MET A 1 6.89 26.10 -26.51
C MET A 1 7.01 26.19 -25.01
N ALA A 2 6.21 25.42 -24.24
CA ALA A 2 6.35 25.38 -22.79
C ALA A 2 7.74 24.82 -22.46
N ARG A 3 8.54 25.55 -21.68
CA ARG A 3 9.83 25.05 -21.20
C ARG A 3 9.56 23.76 -20.42
N VAL A 4 10.05 22.64 -20.95
CA VAL A 4 10.27 21.44 -20.15
C VAL A 4 11.30 21.86 -19.11
N THR A 5 10.86 22.14 -17.88
CA THR A 5 11.81 22.32 -16.78
C THR A 5 12.51 20.98 -16.65
N ALA A 6 13.75 20.93 -17.14
CA ALA A 6 14.60 19.76 -17.04
C ALA A 6 14.59 19.33 -15.58
N CYS A 7 14.38 18.04 -15.37
CA CYS A 7 14.61 17.48 -14.06
C CYS A 7 16.07 17.73 -13.72
N GLU A 8 16.33 18.54 -12.70
CA GLU A 8 17.69 18.87 -12.34
C GLU A 8 18.39 17.59 -11.83
N GLU A 9 19.25 17.04 -12.69
CA GLU A 9 20.19 15.97 -12.36
C GLU A 9 21.21 16.54 -11.38
N GLY A 10 20.84 16.54 -10.09
CA GLY A 10 21.63 17.16 -9.03
C GLY A 10 20.83 17.46 -7.77
N GLY A 11 19.50 17.36 -7.81
CA GLY A 11 18.66 17.51 -6.63
C GLY A 11 18.80 16.36 -5.62
N PRO A 12 18.48 16.59 -4.33
CA PRO A 12 18.51 15.54 -3.32
C PRO A 12 17.61 14.36 -3.75
N ARG A 13 18.13 13.13 -3.64
CA ARG A 13 17.39 11.89 -3.95
C ARG A 13 16.15 11.83 -3.05
N ARG A 14 14.99 12.08 -3.64
CA ARG A 14 13.67 12.02 -2.99
C ARG A 14 12.89 10.88 -3.62
N PRO A 15 13.18 9.63 -3.21
CA PRO A 15 12.61 8.46 -3.83
C PRO A 15 11.08 8.45 -3.70
N VAL A 16 10.43 7.84 -4.66
CA VAL A 16 8.99 7.60 -4.68
C VAL A 16 8.73 6.16 -5.10
N CYS A 17 7.72 5.53 -4.51
CA CYS A 17 7.26 4.23 -4.95
C CYS A 17 6.22 4.43 -6.06
N GLY A 18 6.38 3.73 -7.18
CA GLY A 18 5.39 3.70 -8.25
C GLY A 18 4.23 2.77 -7.90
N SER A 19 3.09 2.98 -8.57
CA SER A 19 1.95 2.07 -8.52
C SER A 19 2.27 0.67 -9.07
N ASP A 20 3.36 0.55 -9.83
CA ASP A 20 3.93 -0.69 -10.33
C ASP A 20 4.84 -1.39 -9.31
N GLY A 21 5.05 -0.80 -8.12
CA GLY A 21 5.84 -1.39 -7.03
C GLY A 21 7.34 -1.23 -7.23
N LYS A 22 7.77 -0.45 -8.23
CA LYS A 22 9.18 -0.10 -8.40
C LYS A 22 9.48 1.19 -7.65
N THR A 23 10.66 1.22 -7.04
CA THR A 23 11.17 2.46 -6.46
C THR A 23 11.83 3.30 -7.54
N TYR A 24 11.39 4.54 -7.64
CA TYR A 24 11.99 5.56 -8.48
C TYR A 24 12.82 6.49 -7.60
N SER A 25 14.02 6.83 -8.02
CA SER A 25 14.94 7.73 -7.29
C SER A 25 14.40 9.14 -7.12
N SER A 26 13.46 9.55 -7.97
CA SER A 26 12.76 10.83 -7.91
C SER A 26 11.41 10.77 -8.62
N LYS A 27 10.53 11.73 -8.31
CA LYS A 27 9.29 11.94 -9.08
C LYS A 27 9.57 12.20 -10.57
N CYS A 28 10.71 12.82 -10.90
CA CYS A 28 11.10 13.01 -12.28
C CYS A 28 11.33 11.67 -12.98
N GLN A 29 12.12 10.77 -12.39
CA GLN A 29 12.41 9.48 -13.01
C GLN A 29 11.12 8.72 -13.29
N LEU A 30 10.14 8.77 -12.37
CA LEU A 30 8.82 8.20 -12.58
C LEU A 30 8.05 8.89 -13.73
N MET A 31 8.10 10.22 -13.85
CA MET A 31 7.53 10.95 -14.99
C MET A 31 8.19 10.60 -16.33
N GLN A 32 9.51 10.39 -16.34
CA GLN A 32 10.24 10.01 -17.55
C GLN A 32 9.78 8.63 -18.04
N VAL A 33 9.55 7.67 -17.14
CA VAL A 33 8.99 6.36 -17.51
C VAL A 33 7.56 6.47 -18.05
N GLN A 34 6.75 7.42 -17.57
CA GLN A 34 5.43 7.68 -18.13
C GLN A 34 5.46 8.16 -19.59
N CYS A 35 6.52 8.85 -20.01
CA CYS A 35 6.70 9.25 -21.41
C CYS A 35 6.95 8.05 -22.36
N TYR A 36 7.43 6.91 -21.84
CA TYR A 36 7.66 5.69 -22.62
C TYR A 36 6.47 4.72 -22.63
N GLY A 37 5.32 5.12 -22.11
CA GLY A 37 4.04 4.41 -22.28
C GLY A 37 3.51 3.68 -21.05
N GLU A 38 4.24 3.64 -19.93
CA GLU A 38 3.72 3.07 -18.68
C GLU A 38 3.00 4.14 -17.84
N ARG A 39 1.69 4.00 -17.61
CA ARG A 39 0.93 4.96 -16.79
C ARG A 39 1.12 4.70 -15.29
N ILE A 40 2.30 5.01 -14.78
CA ILE A 40 2.70 4.76 -13.39
C ILE A 40 2.42 6.01 -12.56
N MET A 41 1.64 5.87 -11.49
CA MET A 41 1.39 6.94 -10.52
C MET A 41 2.32 6.80 -9.33
N VAL A 42 2.53 7.89 -8.59
CA VAL A 42 3.19 7.81 -7.28
C VAL A 42 2.23 7.11 -6.31
N ALA A 43 2.60 5.92 -5.83
CA ALA A 43 1.90 5.23 -4.76
C ALA A 43 2.12 5.94 -3.42
N HIS A 44 3.37 6.19 -3.05
CA HIS A 44 3.73 7.01 -1.88
C HIS A 44 5.15 7.61 -2.01
N LYS A 45 5.47 8.54 -1.10
CA LYS A 45 6.82 9.12 -0.97
C LYS A 45 7.73 8.14 -0.23
N GLY A 46 8.98 7.99 -0.69
CA GLY A 46 9.95 7.04 -0.15
C GLY A 46 10.20 5.84 -1.07
N HIS A 47 11.04 4.90 -0.63
CA HIS A 47 11.27 3.64 -1.35
C HIS A 47 10.06 2.72 -1.18
N CYS A 48 9.77 1.90 -2.19
CA CYS A 48 8.87 0.79 -2.00
C CYS A 48 9.44 -0.13 -0.92
N THR A 49 8.66 -0.43 0.10
CA THR A 49 8.99 -1.43 1.11
C THR A 49 8.51 -2.80 0.66
N GLU A 50 9.28 -3.83 0.97
CA GLU A 50 8.89 -5.21 0.74
C GLU A 50 7.49 -5.48 1.32
N GLY A 51 6.57 -5.97 0.49
CA GLY A 51 5.17 -6.21 0.89
C GLY A 51 4.16 -5.10 0.58
N GLN A 52 4.56 -3.95 0.01
CA GLN A 52 3.62 -2.89 -0.37
C GLN A 52 2.68 -3.21 -1.53
N GLN A 53 2.87 -4.31 -2.23
CA GLN A 53 1.85 -4.85 -3.14
C GLN A 53 1.18 -6.11 -2.60
N ALA A 54 1.59 -6.60 -1.42
CA ALA A 54 1.05 -7.82 -0.85
C ALA A 54 -0.44 -7.68 -0.58
N CYS A 55 -0.90 -6.51 -0.11
CA CYS A 55 -2.33 -6.31 0.12
C CYS A 55 -3.11 -6.29 -1.20
N LEU A 56 -2.65 -5.54 -2.21
CA LEU A 56 -3.35 -5.44 -3.50
C LEU A 56 -3.40 -6.79 -4.22
N LEU A 57 -2.32 -7.57 -4.15
CA LEU A 57 -2.28 -8.92 -4.67
C LEU A 57 -3.24 -9.85 -3.91
N ALA A 58 -3.22 -9.83 -2.58
CA ALA A 58 -4.14 -10.60 -1.76
C ALA A 58 -5.61 -10.21 -2.00
N LEU A 59 -5.89 -8.92 -2.19
CA LEU A 59 -7.20 -8.40 -2.54
C LEU A 59 -7.66 -8.95 -3.90
N ARG A 60 -6.78 -8.92 -4.91
CA ARG A 60 -7.09 -9.50 -6.23
C ARG A 60 -7.43 -10.99 -6.13
N TYR A 61 -6.68 -11.76 -5.34
CA TYR A 61 -6.99 -13.18 -5.13
C TYR A 61 -8.34 -13.36 -4.42
N ALA A 62 -8.61 -12.60 -3.34
CA ALA A 62 -9.85 -12.68 -2.58
C ALA A 62 -11.09 -12.33 -3.44
N LEU A 63 -11.00 -11.32 -4.31
CA LEU A 63 -12.10 -10.91 -5.19
C LEU A 63 -12.44 -11.92 -6.28
N ASN A 64 -11.49 -12.80 -6.64
CA ASN A 64 -11.73 -13.88 -7.61
C ASN A 64 -12.16 -15.20 -6.93
N ALA A 65 -12.16 -15.25 -5.59
CA ALA A 65 -12.58 -16.43 -4.86
C ALA A 65 -14.12 -16.51 -4.82
N PRO A 66 -14.73 -17.71 -5.00
CA PRO A 66 -16.19 -17.87 -4.93
C PRO A 66 -16.78 -17.53 -3.56
N HIS A 67 -16.00 -17.72 -2.49
CA HIS A 67 -16.41 -17.47 -1.10
C HIS A 67 -15.20 -16.99 -0.26
N PRO A 68 -14.82 -15.69 -0.36
CA PRO A 68 -13.69 -15.19 0.40
C PRO A 68 -14.03 -15.07 1.89
N VAL A 69 -13.39 -15.89 2.72
CA VAL A 69 -13.49 -15.81 4.19
C VAL A 69 -12.84 -14.52 4.71
N PHE A 70 -11.96 -13.94 3.91
CA PHE A 70 -11.22 -12.73 4.22
C PHE A 70 -10.99 -11.92 2.94
N VAL A 71 -11.51 -10.69 2.90
CA VAL A 71 -11.20 -9.69 1.86
C VAL A 71 -10.36 -8.60 2.53
N PRO A 72 -9.05 -8.48 2.21
CA PRO A 72 -8.19 -7.55 2.91
C PRO A 72 -8.54 -6.10 2.55
N ARG A 73 -8.57 -5.22 3.54
CA ARG A 73 -8.59 -3.77 3.32
C ARG A 73 -7.18 -3.28 3.02
N CYS A 74 -7.03 -2.55 1.93
CA CYS A 74 -5.75 -2.00 1.51
C CYS A 74 -5.78 -0.47 1.54
N ARG A 75 -4.61 0.14 1.77
CA ARG A 75 -4.37 1.56 1.58
C ARG A 75 -4.02 1.85 0.11
N ALA A 76 -4.06 3.12 -0.27
CA ALA A 76 -3.75 3.55 -1.64
C ALA A 76 -2.30 3.26 -2.06
N ASP A 77 -1.38 3.15 -1.10
CA ASP A 77 0.01 2.77 -1.33
C ASP A 77 0.22 1.25 -1.47
N GLY A 78 -0.87 0.47 -1.38
CA GLY A 78 -0.90 -0.98 -1.48
C GLY A 78 -0.49 -1.74 -0.22
N SER A 79 -0.17 -1.03 0.87
CA SER A 79 0.00 -1.62 2.19
C SER A 79 -1.36 -2.05 2.79
N TYR A 80 -1.33 -2.89 3.81
CA TYR A 80 -2.54 -3.26 4.55
C TYR A 80 -3.07 -2.06 5.35
N ALA A 81 -4.39 -1.89 5.37
CA ALA A 81 -5.02 -0.94 6.30
C ALA A 81 -4.78 -1.42 7.73
N ALA A 82 -4.67 -0.48 8.68
CA ALA A 82 -4.37 -0.82 10.07
C ALA A 82 -5.40 -1.75 10.70
N VAL A 83 -6.67 -1.71 10.26
CA VAL A 83 -7.75 -2.57 10.73
C VAL A 83 -8.18 -3.52 9.62
N GLN A 84 -8.10 -4.82 9.90
CA GLN A 84 -8.62 -5.89 9.04
C GLN A 84 -9.81 -6.56 9.72
N CYS A 85 -10.76 -7.07 8.94
CA CYS A 85 -11.93 -7.78 9.44
C CYS A 85 -12.21 -9.02 8.59
N SER A 86 -12.61 -10.12 9.23
CA SER A 86 -13.10 -11.32 8.54
C SER A 86 -14.55 -11.13 8.07
N ALA A 87 -14.95 -11.87 7.03
CA ALA A 87 -16.33 -11.89 6.56
C ALA A 87 -17.16 -12.95 7.32
N GLY A 88 -18.48 -12.76 7.37
CA GLY A 88 -19.44 -13.73 7.91
C GLY A 88 -20.12 -13.32 9.22
N ALA A 89 -20.98 -14.20 9.73
CA ALA A 89 -21.83 -13.96 10.91
C ALA A 89 -21.04 -13.78 12.23
N THR A 90 -19.77 -14.21 12.27
CA THR A 90 -18.85 -14.07 13.41
C THR A 90 -17.63 -13.23 13.02
N ALA A 91 -17.88 -12.07 12.39
CA ALA A 91 -16.83 -11.14 11.98
C ALA A 91 -15.96 -10.74 13.18
N SER A 92 -14.67 -11.06 13.09
CA SER A 92 -13.65 -10.60 14.01
C SER A 92 -12.80 -9.55 13.30
N CYS A 93 -12.45 -8.47 13.98
CA CYS A 93 -11.57 -7.43 13.47
C CYS A 93 -10.31 -7.35 14.34
N TRP A 94 -9.15 -7.11 13.72
CA TRP A 94 -7.85 -7.02 14.41
C TRP A 94 -6.98 -5.95 13.75
N CYS A 95 -5.96 -5.51 14.48
CA CYS A 95 -4.98 -4.58 13.93
C CYS A 95 -3.86 -5.34 13.20
N VAL A 96 -3.34 -4.75 12.12
CA VAL A 96 -2.16 -5.26 11.40
C VAL A 96 -1.15 -4.13 11.17
N ASN A 97 0.11 -4.50 11.00
CA ASN A 97 1.14 -3.58 10.51
C ASN A 97 0.98 -3.36 9.00
N PRO A 98 1.72 -2.41 8.37
CA PRO A 98 1.61 -2.16 6.92
C PRO A 98 1.88 -3.38 6.02
N ALA A 99 2.62 -4.38 6.50
CA ALA A 99 2.87 -5.64 5.79
C ALA A 99 1.74 -6.67 5.94
N GLY A 100 0.73 -6.40 6.79
CA GLY A 100 -0.41 -7.29 7.03
C GLY A 100 -0.23 -8.26 8.21
N LYS A 101 0.88 -8.17 8.96
CA LYS A 101 1.11 -9.01 10.14
C LYS A 101 0.21 -8.54 11.28
N PRO A 102 -0.57 -9.45 11.92
CA PRO A 102 -1.46 -9.10 13.02
C PRO A 102 -0.68 -8.62 14.25
N LEU A 103 -1.22 -7.60 14.91
CA LEU A 103 -0.75 -7.13 16.21
C LEU A 103 -1.41 -7.99 17.30
N ALA A 104 -0.59 -8.44 18.26
CA ALA A 104 -1.05 -9.24 19.37
C ALA A 104 -2.11 -8.48 20.20
N ASN A 105 -3.09 -9.22 20.73
CA ASN A 105 -4.11 -8.69 21.65
C ASN A 105 -5.03 -7.59 21.08
N THR A 106 -5.09 -7.45 19.75
CA THR A 106 -5.98 -6.46 19.10
C THR A 106 -7.25 -7.05 18.53
N ALA A 107 -7.44 -8.38 18.58
CA ALA A 107 -8.60 -9.02 17.97
C ALA A 107 -9.87 -8.80 18.83
N VAL A 108 -10.91 -8.24 18.22
CA VAL A 108 -12.23 -8.02 18.82
C VAL A 108 -13.32 -8.68 17.98
N ARG A 109 -14.37 -9.19 18.63
CA ARG A 109 -15.56 -9.74 17.96
C ARG A 109 -16.61 -8.65 17.79
N ASN A 110 -17.21 -8.55 16.60
CA ASN A 110 -18.30 -7.62 16.31
C ASN A 110 -18.03 -6.15 16.72
N GLY A 111 -16.79 -5.69 16.56
CA GLY A 111 -16.37 -4.37 17.00
C GLY A 111 -15.17 -3.84 16.22
N ARG A 112 -14.75 -2.61 16.55
CA ARG A 112 -13.57 -1.97 15.95
C ARG A 112 -12.40 -2.02 16.95
N PRO A 113 -11.26 -2.61 16.60
CA PRO A 113 -10.12 -2.70 17.50
C PRO A 113 -9.43 -1.35 17.65
N ASP A 114 -8.78 -1.13 18.79
CA ASP A 114 -7.92 0.02 19.00
C ASP A 114 -6.53 -0.27 18.42
N CYS A 115 -6.15 0.51 17.41
CA CYS A 115 -4.87 0.39 16.72
C CYS A 115 -3.94 1.58 17.02
N THR A 116 -4.17 2.33 18.10
CA THR A 116 -3.15 3.26 18.58
C THR A 116 -1.85 2.49 18.76
N PRO A 117 -0.71 2.99 18.24
CA PRO A 117 0.56 2.39 18.56
C PRO A 117 0.74 2.51 20.07
N THR A 118 0.55 1.41 20.79
CA THR A 118 1.11 1.25 22.13
C THR A 118 2.60 1.44 21.96
N GLY A 119 3.07 2.64 22.31
CA GLY A 119 4.48 2.96 22.25
C GLY A 119 5.24 2.01 23.14
N GLU A 120 6.24 1.37 22.54
CA GLU A 120 7.44 0.90 23.23
C GLU A 120 8.64 1.43 22.47
#